data_AF-A0A848WI05-F1
#
_entry.id   AF-A0A848WI05-F1
#
_cell.length_a   1.000
_cell.length_b   1.000
_cell.length_c   1.000
_cell.angle_alpha   90.00
_cell.angle_beta   90.00
_cell.angle_gamma   90.00
#
_symmetry.space_group_name_H-M   'P 1'
#
loop_
_entity.id
_entity.type
_entity.pdbx_description
1 polymer ?
#
loop_
_entity_poly.entity_id
_entity_poly.type
_entity_poly.pdbx_seq_one_letter_code
_entity_poly.pdbx_strand_id
1 'polypeptide(L)'
;MTRDGTYWDIGTVPHVEPDRLSSIISALADFAMVIDRDGKIISVLASPSHTSIAALDQWENANVRDYLTTESVRKFEDTLAGYLSDPKSQRATELNHYDGKTKVEFPVVYTMHHIGSEETILLMGRDLRPIADMQRQLVDAQIAVERDFEVKRGYDTRFRVLMQSIQDAVVFVNVSTGSIIDANAAAATLLRRTVDELKGTEFAKLFEDQGRSELLAEMAASALSEGPAAVRLVDQKSSRIFNATPSFFRAAGTRTMLCRLTPEAAIEASATDPLPRALGAVFESGPDAILITDADGRIASANEAFLDMTDAAHNAAVEGRSLADYLDRGSVDLNVLLDGTGRSGRTRIYNTKLKGQFEGLSAVNISVTPVEGDPKAAFAFVIRSTETHHKSDAEPHAESAQSAVDLVGNASLKEIVADTTDVIEKICIETAIELTANNRVAAAEMLGLSRQSLYVKLRKYGLLSRSNEG
;
A
#
# COMPACT_ATOMS: atom_id res chain seq x y z
N MET A 1 -63.56 -39.34 -67.09
CA MET A 1 -63.37 -40.76 -66.71
C MET A 1 -61.88 -40.96 -66.67
N THR A 2 -61.22 -41.24 -65.56
CA THR A 2 -61.58 -42.05 -64.39
C THR A 2 -60.88 -41.54 -63.14
N ARG A 3 -61.57 -41.63 -62.01
CA ARG A 3 -61.05 -41.55 -60.63
C ARG A 3 -60.02 -42.66 -60.42
N ASP A 4 -59.00 -42.41 -59.61
CA ASP A 4 -58.96 -42.99 -58.26
C ASP A 4 -57.94 -42.25 -57.39
N GLY A 5 -58.48 -41.66 -56.32
CA GLY A 5 -57.71 -41.03 -55.28
C GLY A 5 -57.48 -42.01 -54.14
N THR A 6 -56.26 -42.03 -53.63
CA THR A 6 -55.94 -42.62 -52.33
C THR A 6 -55.91 -41.47 -51.32
N TYR A 7 -57.04 -41.26 -50.66
CA TYR A 7 -57.12 -40.46 -49.45
C TYR A 7 -56.33 -41.21 -48.35
N TRP A 8 -55.35 -40.54 -47.75
CA TRP A 8 -54.52 -41.07 -46.68
C TRP A 8 -55.27 -40.95 -45.36
N ASP A 9 -55.48 -42.08 -44.68
CA ASP A 9 -56.03 -42.10 -43.32
C ASP A 9 -54.94 -41.69 -42.31
N ILE A 10 -55.32 -40.89 -41.32
CA ILE A 10 -54.44 -40.38 -40.28
C ILE A 10 -53.93 -41.57 -39.45
N GLY A 11 -52.69 -42.01 -39.69
CA GLY A 11 -51.99 -43.00 -38.86
C GLY A 11 -51.35 -44.18 -39.59
N THR A 12 -51.55 -44.35 -40.90
CA THR A 12 -50.91 -45.46 -41.64
C THR A 12 -49.60 -45.00 -42.31
N VAL A 13 -48.47 -45.39 -41.72
CA VAL A 13 -47.14 -45.25 -42.38
C VAL A 13 -47.12 -46.22 -43.57
N PRO A 14 -46.82 -45.77 -44.81
CA PRO A 14 -46.72 -46.65 -45.97
C PRO A 14 -45.58 -47.65 -45.80
N HIS A 15 -45.61 -48.76 -46.53
CA HIS A 15 -44.54 -49.76 -46.48
C HIS A 15 -43.20 -49.10 -46.89
N VAL A 16 -42.29 -48.90 -45.92
CA VAL A 16 -41.00 -48.26 -46.14
C VAL A 16 -39.99 -49.34 -46.53
N GLU A 17 -39.22 -49.09 -47.60
CA GLU A 17 -38.09 -49.95 -47.97
C GLU A 17 -37.02 -49.91 -46.87
N PRO A 18 -36.38 -51.05 -46.51
CA PRO A 18 -35.41 -51.12 -45.41
C PRO A 18 -34.32 -50.05 -45.45
N ASP A 19 -33.79 -49.74 -46.65
CA ASP A 19 -32.74 -48.72 -46.84
C ASP A 19 -33.20 -47.31 -46.47
N ARG A 20 -34.50 -47.01 -46.65
CA ARG A 20 -35.07 -45.71 -46.28
C ARG A 20 -35.38 -45.63 -44.79
N LEU A 21 -35.65 -46.76 -44.14
CA LEU A 21 -35.92 -46.82 -42.71
C LEU A 21 -34.67 -46.45 -41.90
N SER A 22 -33.49 -46.94 -42.30
CA SER A 22 -32.21 -46.55 -41.71
C SER A 22 -31.95 -45.05 -41.81
N SER A 23 -32.21 -44.45 -42.98
CA SER A 23 -32.06 -43.00 -43.20
C SER A 23 -33.01 -42.18 -42.32
N ILE A 24 -34.27 -42.63 -42.16
CA ILE A 24 -35.25 -41.97 -41.29
C ILE A 24 -34.85 -42.05 -39.82
N ILE A 25 -34.38 -43.22 -39.34
CA ILE A 25 -33.91 -43.38 -37.95
C ILE A 25 -32.72 -42.46 -37.69
N SER A 26 -31.73 -42.45 -38.58
CA SER A 26 -30.55 -41.57 -38.46
C SER A 26 -30.87 -40.08 -38.53
N ALA A 27 -32.02 -39.69 -39.10
CA ALA A 27 -32.48 -38.31 -39.11
C ALA A 27 -33.27 -37.91 -37.84
N LEU A 28 -33.85 -38.89 -37.14
CA LEU A 28 -34.70 -38.66 -35.96
C LEU A 28 -33.99 -38.89 -34.62
N ALA A 29 -32.95 -39.72 -34.61
CA ALA A 29 -32.13 -39.99 -33.44
C ALA A 29 -30.71 -39.47 -33.68
N ASP A 30 -30.10 -38.87 -32.65
CA ASP A 30 -28.69 -38.49 -32.69
C ASP A 30 -27.81 -39.75 -32.76
N PHE A 31 -28.28 -40.80 -32.10
CA PHE A 31 -27.65 -42.10 -32.01
C PHE A 31 -28.72 -43.19 -31.93
N ALA A 32 -28.57 -44.30 -32.64
CA ALA A 32 -29.42 -45.47 -32.47
C ALA A 32 -28.59 -46.75 -32.49
N MET A 33 -29.03 -47.77 -31.77
CA MET A 33 -28.37 -49.07 -31.74
C MET A 33 -29.41 -50.19 -31.72
N VAL A 34 -29.13 -51.26 -32.44
CA VAL A 34 -29.96 -52.46 -32.46
C VAL A 34 -29.29 -53.50 -31.58
N ILE A 35 -30.04 -54.05 -30.64
CA ILE A 35 -29.57 -55.06 -29.69
C ILE A 35 -30.42 -56.32 -29.77
N ASP A 36 -29.85 -57.45 -29.33
CA ASP A 36 -30.62 -58.66 -29.03
C ASP A 36 -31.25 -58.61 -27.63
N ARG A 37 -32.01 -59.65 -27.26
CA ARG A 37 -32.63 -59.78 -25.93
C ARG A 37 -31.64 -59.83 -24.77
N ASP A 38 -30.40 -60.25 -25.02
CA ASP A 38 -29.34 -60.32 -24.01
C ASP A 38 -28.55 -58.99 -23.89
N GLY A 39 -28.82 -58.02 -24.76
CA GLY A 39 -28.16 -56.71 -24.78
C GLY A 39 -26.82 -56.70 -25.55
N LYS A 40 -26.60 -57.66 -26.46
CA LYS A 40 -25.51 -57.61 -27.42
C LYS A 40 -25.87 -56.66 -28.57
N ILE A 41 -24.91 -55.82 -28.94
CA ILE A 41 -25.07 -54.84 -30.02
C ILE A 41 -24.90 -55.54 -31.36
N ILE A 42 -25.96 -55.53 -32.17
CA ILE A 42 -25.99 -56.09 -33.51
C ILE A 42 -25.49 -55.06 -34.52
N SER A 43 -25.99 -53.83 -34.42
CA SER A 43 -25.59 -52.74 -35.30
C SER A 43 -25.76 -51.39 -34.61
N VAL A 44 -25.02 -50.40 -35.10
CA VAL A 44 -25.05 -49.04 -34.59
C VAL A 44 -25.30 -48.07 -35.75
N LEU A 45 -26.18 -47.11 -35.53
CA LEU A 45 -26.57 -46.09 -36.49
C LEU A 45 -26.34 -44.72 -35.86
N ALA A 46 -25.33 -44.00 -36.32
CA ALA A 46 -25.10 -42.62 -35.94
C ALA A 46 -25.78 -41.66 -36.92
N SER A 47 -26.25 -40.52 -36.44
CA SER A 47 -26.71 -39.45 -37.32
C SER A 47 -25.52 -38.81 -38.05
N PRO A 48 -25.56 -38.62 -39.39
CA PRO A 48 -24.50 -37.95 -40.14
C PRO A 48 -24.23 -36.52 -39.66
N SER A 49 -25.24 -35.84 -39.11
CA SER A 49 -25.13 -34.48 -38.56
C SER A 49 -24.52 -34.43 -37.16
N HIS A 50 -24.36 -35.58 -36.48
CA HIS A 50 -23.84 -35.68 -35.11
C HIS A 50 -22.59 -36.59 -35.06
N THR A 51 -21.49 -36.12 -35.67
CA THR A 51 -20.20 -36.83 -35.76
C THR A 51 -19.39 -36.89 -34.44
N SER A 52 -19.98 -36.47 -33.31
CA SER A 52 -19.23 -36.22 -32.07
C SER A 52 -18.99 -37.47 -31.21
N ILE A 53 -19.58 -38.62 -31.55
CA ILE A 53 -19.28 -39.89 -30.87
C ILE A 53 -18.29 -40.66 -31.74
N ALA A 54 -17.01 -40.32 -31.59
CA ALA A 54 -15.94 -41.05 -32.27
C ALA A 54 -15.93 -42.51 -31.80
N ALA A 55 -15.83 -43.45 -32.74
CA ALA A 55 -15.66 -44.89 -32.51
C ALA A 55 -16.89 -45.72 -32.11
N LEU A 56 -18.11 -45.29 -32.46
CA LEU A 56 -19.32 -46.11 -32.32
C LEU A 56 -19.27 -47.44 -33.08
N ASP A 57 -18.56 -47.49 -34.21
CA ASP A 57 -18.36 -48.72 -35.00
C ASP A 57 -17.65 -49.81 -34.18
N GLN A 58 -16.88 -49.44 -33.14
CA GLN A 58 -16.19 -50.41 -32.28
C GLN A 58 -17.13 -51.12 -31.30
N TRP A 59 -18.36 -50.63 -31.15
CA TRP A 59 -19.35 -51.20 -30.24
C TRP A 59 -20.11 -52.35 -30.89
N GLU A 60 -20.04 -52.50 -32.21
CA GLU A 60 -20.66 -53.63 -32.91
C GLU A 60 -20.11 -54.95 -32.37
N ASN A 61 -21.02 -55.90 -32.13
CA ASN A 61 -20.78 -57.21 -31.53
C ASN A 61 -20.34 -57.21 -30.05
N ALA A 62 -20.18 -56.06 -29.40
CA ALA A 62 -19.92 -55.96 -27.98
C ALA A 62 -21.22 -55.93 -27.15
N ASN A 63 -21.11 -56.04 -25.83
CA ASN A 63 -22.27 -55.88 -24.94
C ASN A 63 -22.45 -54.39 -24.60
N VAL A 64 -23.69 -53.89 -24.60
CA VAL A 64 -23.97 -52.49 -24.22
C VAL A 64 -23.42 -52.17 -22.83
N ARG A 65 -23.43 -53.16 -21.92
CA ARG A 65 -22.96 -53.01 -20.53
C ARG A 65 -21.49 -52.61 -20.43
N ASP A 66 -20.67 -52.98 -21.40
CA ASP A 66 -19.23 -52.68 -21.41
C ASP A 66 -18.96 -51.19 -21.64
N TYR A 67 -19.93 -50.46 -22.21
CA TYR A 67 -19.85 -49.03 -22.55
C TYR A 67 -20.76 -48.15 -21.70
N LEU A 68 -21.27 -48.68 -20.58
CA LEU A 68 -22.11 -47.95 -19.63
C LEU A 68 -21.39 -47.80 -18.29
N THR A 69 -21.70 -46.72 -17.56
CA THR A 69 -21.25 -46.61 -16.16
C THR A 69 -21.93 -47.68 -15.30
N THR A 70 -21.31 -48.06 -14.17
CA THR A 70 -21.84 -49.07 -13.24
C THR A 70 -23.30 -48.79 -12.82
N GLU A 71 -23.65 -47.53 -12.62
CA GLU A 71 -25.02 -47.11 -12.29
C GLU A 71 -25.98 -47.28 -13.47
N SER A 72 -25.50 -46.99 -14.69
CA SER A 72 -26.29 -47.06 -15.91
C SER A 72 -26.53 -48.50 -16.36
N VAL A 73 -25.62 -49.43 -16.07
CA VAL A 73 -25.83 -50.88 -16.31
C VAL A 73 -27.08 -51.35 -15.58
N ARG A 74 -27.22 -51.01 -14.30
CA ARG A 74 -28.39 -51.40 -13.50
C ARG A 74 -29.68 -50.76 -14.05
N LYS A 75 -29.65 -49.46 -14.38
CA LYS A 75 -30.80 -48.77 -14.99
C LYS A 75 -31.21 -49.41 -16.32
N PHE A 76 -30.24 -49.77 -17.14
CA PHE A 76 -30.47 -50.45 -18.41
C PHE A 76 -31.12 -51.82 -18.21
N GLU A 77 -30.65 -52.62 -17.27
CA GLU A 77 -31.23 -53.94 -16.97
C GLU A 77 -32.67 -53.84 -16.45
N ASP A 78 -32.94 -52.91 -15.54
CA ASP A 78 -34.28 -52.65 -15.02
C ASP A 78 -35.23 -52.22 -16.15
N THR A 79 -34.78 -51.33 -17.04
CA THR A 79 -35.58 -50.86 -18.18
C THR A 79 -35.77 -51.96 -19.22
N LEU A 80 -34.74 -52.74 -19.54
CA LEU A 80 -34.81 -53.83 -20.52
C LEU A 80 -35.75 -54.94 -20.05
N ALA A 81 -35.65 -55.35 -18.78
CA ALA A 81 -36.54 -56.36 -18.20
C ALA A 81 -37.99 -55.87 -18.16
N GLY A 82 -38.21 -54.60 -17.82
CA GLY A 82 -39.52 -53.96 -17.87
C GLY A 82 -40.10 -53.93 -19.28
N TYR A 83 -39.29 -53.56 -20.28
CA TYR A 83 -39.70 -53.50 -21.69
C TYR A 83 -40.04 -54.88 -22.26
N LEU A 84 -39.24 -55.92 -21.96
CA LEU A 84 -39.52 -57.30 -22.36
C LEU A 84 -40.80 -57.85 -21.72
N SER A 85 -41.17 -57.36 -20.54
CA SER A 85 -42.39 -57.79 -19.83
C SER A 85 -43.65 -57.06 -20.34
N ASP A 86 -43.54 -55.76 -20.65
CA ASP A 86 -44.62 -54.96 -21.23
C ASP A 86 -44.07 -54.00 -22.30
N PRO A 87 -44.08 -54.41 -23.59
CA PRO A 87 -43.57 -53.60 -24.70
C PRO A 87 -44.33 -52.28 -24.92
N LYS A 88 -45.53 -52.12 -24.33
CA LYS A 88 -46.31 -50.86 -24.40
C LYS A 88 -45.82 -49.82 -23.40
N SER A 89 -45.02 -50.22 -22.41
CA SER A 89 -44.44 -49.33 -21.40
C SER A 89 -43.16 -48.68 -21.94
N GLN A 90 -43.32 -47.75 -22.89
CA GLN A 90 -42.20 -46.99 -23.44
C GLN A 90 -41.74 -45.92 -22.44
N ARG A 91 -40.73 -46.24 -21.62
CA ARG A 91 -40.08 -45.28 -20.72
C ARG A 91 -38.75 -44.83 -21.28
N ALA A 92 -38.60 -43.51 -21.43
CA ALA A 92 -37.31 -42.91 -21.71
C ALA A 92 -36.38 -43.15 -20.51
N THR A 93 -35.17 -43.66 -20.77
CA THR A 93 -34.18 -43.93 -19.73
C THR A 93 -32.88 -43.22 -20.06
N GLU A 94 -32.37 -42.44 -19.11
CA GLU A 94 -31.07 -41.80 -19.21
C GLU A 94 -29.97 -42.77 -18.81
N LEU A 95 -29.06 -43.02 -19.75
CA LEU A 95 -27.90 -43.88 -19.58
C LEU A 95 -26.63 -43.06 -19.83
N ASN A 96 -25.68 -43.18 -18.90
CA ASN A 96 -24.36 -42.57 -19.05
C ASN A 96 -23.43 -43.58 -19.70
N HIS A 97 -22.96 -43.24 -20.90
CA HIS A 97 -21.93 -44.00 -21.56
C HIS A 97 -20.56 -43.65 -21.00
N TYR A 98 -19.71 -44.67 -20.91
CA TYR A 98 -18.32 -44.54 -20.53
C TYR A 98 -17.48 -45.32 -21.54
N ASP A 99 -16.59 -44.62 -22.23
CA ASP A 99 -15.56 -45.27 -23.04
C ASP A 99 -14.26 -45.34 -22.23
N GLY A 100 -13.87 -46.56 -21.83
CA GLY A 100 -12.64 -46.79 -21.06
C GLY A 100 -11.36 -46.38 -21.79
N LYS A 101 -11.37 -46.22 -23.12
CA LYS A 101 -10.20 -45.76 -23.89
C LYS A 101 -10.05 -44.24 -23.85
N THR A 102 -11.14 -43.50 -24.05
CA THR A 102 -11.12 -42.03 -24.05
C THR A 102 -11.35 -41.43 -22.67
N LYS A 103 -11.84 -42.21 -21.70
CA LYS A 103 -12.26 -41.79 -20.36
C LYS A 103 -13.27 -40.63 -20.37
N VAL A 104 -14.05 -40.53 -21.44
CA VAL A 104 -15.11 -39.54 -21.58
C VAL A 104 -16.43 -40.19 -21.18
N GLU A 105 -17.15 -39.51 -20.30
CA GLU A 105 -18.53 -39.84 -19.97
C GLU A 105 -19.48 -38.95 -20.76
N PHE A 106 -20.57 -39.52 -21.26
CA PHE A 106 -21.61 -38.73 -21.89
C PHE A 106 -23.02 -39.30 -21.65
N PRO A 107 -23.99 -38.44 -21.29
CA PRO A 107 -25.36 -38.85 -21.06
C PRO A 107 -26.14 -38.99 -22.38
N VAL A 108 -26.90 -40.08 -22.51
CA VAL A 108 -27.82 -40.32 -23.63
C VAL A 108 -29.17 -40.80 -23.09
N VAL A 109 -30.26 -40.22 -23.59
CA VAL A 109 -31.61 -40.70 -23.26
C VAL A 109 -32.07 -41.66 -24.34
N TYR A 110 -32.39 -42.89 -23.94
CA TYR A 110 -32.88 -43.93 -24.84
C TYR A 110 -34.38 -44.15 -24.74
N THR A 111 -34.99 -44.46 -25.88
CA THR A 111 -36.30 -45.10 -25.97
C THR A 111 -36.15 -46.44 -26.68
N MET A 112 -36.87 -47.46 -26.23
CA MET A 112 -36.79 -48.83 -26.75
C MET A 112 -37.99 -49.14 -27.65
N HIS A 113 -37.74 -49.71 -28.82
CA HIS A 113 -38.75 -50.10 -29.81
C HIS A 113 -38.42 -51.47 -30.39
N HIS A 114 -39.43 -52.26 -30.76
CA HIS A 114 -39.19 -53.50 -31.51
C HIS A 114 -38.97 -53.21 -33.00
N ILE A 115 -38.02 -53.91 -33.62
CA ILE A 115 -37.75 -53.81 -35.05
C ILE A 115 -37.63 -55.20 -35.67
N GLY A 116 -38.45 -55.52 -36.67
CA GLY A 116 -38.43 -56.81 -37.35
C GLY A 116 -38.95 -57.96 -36.48
N SER A 117 -38.09 -58.92 -36.14
CA SER A 117 -38.39 -60.06 -35.27
C SER A 117 -38.58 -59.65 -33.79
N GLU A 118 -39.34 -60.41 -33.02
CA GLU A 118 -39.53 -60.17 -31.57
C GLU A 118 -38.25 -60.32 -30.72
N GLU A 119 -37.14 -60.70 -31.33
CA GLU A 119 -35.85 -60.90 -30.67
C GLU A 119 -34.91 -59.68 -30.78
N THR A 120 -35.28 -58.67 -31.57
CA THR A 120 -34.45 -57.49 -31.84
C THR A 120 -35.10 -56.22 -31.33
N ILE A 121 -34.32 -55.42 -30.59
CA ILE A 121 -34.75 -54.18 -29.95
C ILE A 121 -33.92 -53.03 -30.52
N LEU A 122 -34.59 -52.00 -31.00
CA LEU A 122 -34.04 -50.73 -31.42
C LEU A 122 -34.03 -49.76 -30.23
N LEU A 123 -32.83 -49.30 -29.86
CA LEU A 123 -32.63 -48.20 -28.92
C LEU A 123 -32.44 -46.91 -29.72
N MET A 124 -33.33 -45.93 -29.55
CA MET A 124 -33.20 -44.59 -30.12
C MET A 124 -32.71 -43.64 -29.03
N GLY A 125 -31.49 -43.16 -29.19
CA GLY A 125 -30.76 -42.29 -28.29
C GLY A 125 -30.78 -40.82 -28.72
N ARG A 126 -30.97 -39.95 -27.73
CA ARG A 126 -30.81 -38.49 -27.86
C ARG A 126 -29.61 -38.05 -27.02
N ASP A 127 -28.68 -37.33 -27.64
CA ASP A 127 -27.46 -36.84 -27.00
C ASP A 127 -27.79 -35.69 -26.04
N LEU A 128 -27.47 -35.86 -24.76
CA LEU A 128 -27.67 -34.83 -23.75
C LEU A 128 -26.43 -33.97 -23.50
N ARG A 129 -25.28 -34.22 -24.15
CA ARG A 129 -24.06 -33.40 -23.99
C ARG A 129 -24.30 -31.90 -24.22
N PRO A 130 -25.00 -31.46 -25.28
CA PRO A 130 -25.24 -30.03 -25.49
C PRO A 130 -26.04 -29.40 -24.35
N ILE A 131 -27.00 -30.15 -23.78
CA ILE A 131 -27.83 -29.68 -22.65
C ILE A 131 -26.99 -29.64 -21.37
N ALA A 132 -26.23 -30.69 -21.10
CA ALA A 132 -25.35 -30.78 -19.93
C ALA A 132 -24.26 -29.71 -19.95
N ASP A 133 -23.64 -29.45 -21.11
CA ASP A 133 -22.64 -28.40 -21.28
C ASP A 133 -23.23 -27.01 -21.05
N MET A 134 -24.44 -26.75 -21.56
CA MET A 134 -25.14 -25.48 -21.35
C MET A 134 -25.54 -25.29 -19.87
N GLN A 135 -26.01 -26.36 -19.21
CA GLN A 135 -26.29 -26.33 -17.78
C GLN A 135 -25.03 -26.04 -16.96
N ARG A 136 -23.91 -26.70 -17.28
CA ARG A 136 -22.62 -26.45 -16.63
C ARG A 136 -22.17 -25.00 -16.82
N GLN A 137 -22.26 -24.47 -18.04
CA GLN A 137 -21.93 -23.08 -18.33
C GLN A 137 -22.78 -22.09 -17.52
N LEU A 138 -24.08 -22.37 -17.36
CA LEU A 138 -24.97 -21.52 -16.55
C LEU A 138 -24.60 -21.54 -15.07
N VAL A 139 -24.31 -22.73 -14.52
CA VAL A 139 -23.88 -22.88 -13.12
C VAL A 139 -22.55 -22.17 -12.89
N ASP A 140 -21.57 -22.37 -13.78
CA ASP A 140 -20.26 -21.72 -13.68
C ASP A 140 -20.38 -20.19 -13.77
N ALA A 141 -21.24 -19.68 -14.67
CA ALA A 141 -21.52 -18.25 -14.78
C ALA A 141 -22.17 -17.70 -13.51
N GLN A 142 -23.12 -18.43 -12.90
CA GLN A 142 -23.75 -18.01 -11.66
C GLN A 142 -22.75 -17.95 -10.50
N ILE A 143 -21.91 -18.99 -10.35
CA ILE A 143 -20.85 -19.02 -9.33
C ILE A 143 -19.87 -17.86 -9.53
N ALA A 144 -19.49 -17.55 -10.77
CA ALA A 144 -18.61 -16.44 -11.07
C ALA A 144 -19.22 -15.08 -10.64
N VAL A 145 -20.50 -14.85 -10.96
CA VAL A 145 -21.21 -13.62 -10.56
C VAL A 145 -21.32 -13.49 -9.04
N GLU A 146 -21.67 -14.58 -8.34
CA GLU A 146 -21.76 -14.57 -6.88
C GLU A 146 -20.40 -14.26 -6.24
N ARG A 147 -19.33 -14.87 -6.74
CA ARG A 147 -17.97 -14.61 -6.27
C ARG A 147 -17.54 -13.15 -6.47
N ASP A 148 -17.84 -12.58 -7.63
CA ASP A 148 -17.54 -11.17 -7.92
C ASP A 148 -18.32 -10.23 -6.99
N PHE A 149 -19.58 -10.59 -6.68
CA PHE A 149 -20.39 -9.83 -5.74
C PHE A 149 -19.82 -9.87 -4.32
N GLU A 150 -19.35 -11.02 -3.84
CA GLU A 150 -18.70 -11.16 -2.54
C GLU A 150 -17.42 -10.33 -2.43
N VAL A 151 -16.56 -10.39 -3.46
CA VAL A 151 -15.33 -9.60 -3.54
C VAL A 151 -15.65 -8.10 -3.49
N LYS A 152 -16.64 -7.65 -4.27
CA LYS A 152 -17.10 -6.25 -4.25
C LYS A 152 -17.61 -5.83 -2.88
N ARG A 153 -18.42 -6.68 -2.22
CA ARG A 153 -18.93 -6.41 -0.86
C ARG A 153 -17.79 -6.34 0.17
N GLY A 154 -16.76 -7.16 0.01
CA GLY A 154 -15.53 -7.10 0.80
C GLY A 154 -14.82 -5.74 0.66
N TYR A 155 -14.65 -5.24 -0.56
CA TYR A 155 -14.07 -3.92 -0.80
C TYR A 155 -14.94 -2.78 -0.26
N ASP A 156 -16.26 -2.81 -0.44
CA ASP A 156 -17.17 -1.79 0.09
C ASP A 156 -17.12 -1.72 1.63
N THR A 157 -17.08 -2.87 2.28
CA THR A 157 -16.98 -2.94 3.75
C THR A 157 -15.65 -2.35 4.24
N ARG A 158 -14.53 -2.72 3.62
CA ARG A 158 -13.21 -2.16 3.96
C ARG A 158 -13.15 -0.65 3.72
N PHE A 159 -13.68 -0.18 2.59
CA PHE A 159 -13.77 1.25 2.29
C PHE A 159 -14.57 1.99 3.37
N ARG A 160 -15.73 1.47 3.77
CA ARG A 160 -16.57 2.08 4.81
C ARG A 160 -15.88 2.14 6.17
N VAL A 161 -15.21 1.06 6.58
CA VAL A 161 -14.45 1.01 7.84
C VAL A 161 -13.30 2.02 7.80
N LEU A 162 -12.53 2.08 6.69
CA LEU A 162 -11.45 3.05 6.52
C LEU A 162 -11.97 4.49 6.62
N MET A 163 -13.05 4.81 5.90
CA MET A 163 -13.69 6.12 5.96
C MET A 163 -14.14 6.49 7.38
N GLN A 164 -14.66 5.53 8.15
CA GLN A 164 -15.06 5.75 9.55
C GLN A 164 -13.88 5.90 10.52
N SER A 165 -12.76 5.22 10.27
CA SER A 165 -11.59 5.24 11.15
C SER A 165 -10.68 6.45 10.97
N ILE A 166 -10.66 7.04 9.77
CA ILE A 166 -9.79 8.17 9.44
C ILE A 166 -10.33 9.43 10.14
N GLN A 167 -9.45 10.12 10.87
CA GLN A 167 -9.77 11.36 11.58
C GLN A 167 -9.73 12.60 10.68
N ASP A 168 -8.96 12.57 9.59
CA ASP A 168 -8.94 13.62 8.58
C ASP A 168 -10.33 13.78 7.95
N ALA A 169 -10.82 15.01 7.82
CA ALA A 169 -12.08 15.27 7.12
C ALA A 169 -11.88 15.08 5.61
N VAL A 170 -12.60 14.13 5.03
CA VAL A 170 -12.43 13.70 3.64
C VAL A 170 -13.76 13.70 2.89
N VAL A 171 -13.76 14.29 1.70
CA VAL A 171 -14.93 14.39 0.80
C VAL A 171 -14.55 13.96 -0.61
N PHE A 172 -15.32 13.06 -1.21
CA PHE A 172 -15.22 12.70 -2.62
C PHE A 172 -16.19 13.52 -3.45
N VAL A 173 -15.72 14.12 -4.53
CA VAL A 173 -16.51 14.97 -5.42
C VAL A 173 -16.39 14.47 -6.86
N ASN A 174 -17.52 14.37 -7.55
CA ASN A 174 -17.54 14.10 -8.98
C ASN A 174 -17.14 15.38 -9.72
N VAL A 175 -16.07 15.34 -10.53
CA VAL A 175 -15.55 16.55 -11.19
C VAL A 175 -16.50 17.04 -12.30
N SER A 176 -17.23 16.14 -12.95
CA SER A 176 -18.16 16.50 -14.03
C SER A 176 -19.38 17.26 -13.50
N THR A 177 -19.99 16.75 -12.42
CA THR A 177 -21.21 17.35 -11.84
C THR A 177 -20.91 18.37 -10.74
N GLY A 178 -19.75 18.29 -10.08
CA GLY A 178 -19.43 19.05 -8.88
C GLY A 178 -20.14 18.54 -7.61
N SER A 179 -20.85 17.41 -7.68
CA SER A 179 -21.60 16.86 -6.56
C SER A 179 -20.74 15.96 -5.68
N ILE A 180 -20.97 16.00 -4.37
CA ILE A 180 -20.35 15.10 -3.41
C ILE A 180 -20.87 13.68 -3.63
N ILE A 181 -19.93 12.75 -3.83
CA ILE A 181 -20.21 11.30 -3.98
C ILE A 181 -20.30 10.66 -2.60
N ASP A 182 -19.31 10.92 -1.73
CA ASP A 182 -19.24 10.38 -0.38
C ASP A 182 -18.43 11.32 0.53
N ALA A 183 -18.63 11.22 1.84
CA ALA A 183 -17.93 11.99 2.85
C ALA A 183 -17.82 11.18 4.14
N ASN A 184 -16.73 11.32 4.88
CA ASN A 184 -16.58 10.63 6.15
C ASN A 184 -17.23 11.36 7.32
N ALA A 185 -17.32 10.68 8.47
CA ALA A 185 -17.88 11.24 9.70
C ALA A 185 -17.09 12.48 10.19
N ALA A 186 -15.77 12.51 9.97
CA ALA A 186 -14.96 13.68 10.31
C ALA A 186 -15.36 14.90 9.46
N ALA A 187 -15.56 14.75 8.15
CA ALA A 187 -16.06 15.83 7.29
C ALA A 187 -17.48 16.28 7.66
N ALA A 188 -18.37 15.34 7.96
CA ALA A 188 -19.72 15.64 8.43
C ALA A 188 -19.69 16.48 9.72
N THR A 189 -18.88 16.08 10.70
CA THR A 189 -18.68 16.81 11.96
C THR A 189 -18.08 18.19 11.72
N LEU A 190 -17.06 18.27 10.86
CA LEU A 190 -16.34 19.51 10.56
C LEU A 190 -17.26 20.55 9.89
N LEU A 191 -18.06 20.11 8.92
CA LEU A 191 -19.03 20.93 8.18
C LEU A 191 -20.37 21.09 8.92
N ARG A 192 -20.51 20.52 10.13
CA ARG A 192 -21.72 20.55 10.97
C ARG A 192 -22.98 20.07 10.22
N ARG A 193 -22.85 18.99 9.46
CA ARG A 193 -23.92 18.36 8.68
C ARG A 193 -23.89 16.85 8.88
N THR A 194 -24.95 16.16 8.48
CA THR A 194 -24.92 14.70 8.41
C THR A 194 -24.27 14.24 7.11
N VAL A 195 -23.74 13.02 7.08
CA VAL A 195 -23.16 12.42 5.86
C VAL A 195 -24.23 12.36 4.75
N ASP A 196 -25.47 12.03 5.10
CA ASP A 196 -26.59 11.94 4.16
C ASP A 196 -26.96 13.31 3.58
N GLU A 197 -26.85 14.40 4.36
CA GLU A 197 -27.03 15.76 3.86
C GLU A 197 -25.89 16.22 2.94
N LEU A 198 -24.68 15.71 3.12
CA LEU A 198 -23.54 16.05 2.26
C LEU A 198 -23.63 15.32 0.92
N LYS A 199 -24.00 14.04 0.94
CA LYS A 199 -24.12 13.21 -0.27
C LYS A 199 -25.08 13.82 -1.29
N GLY A 200 -24.63 13.93 -2.54
CA GLY A 200 -25.39 14.49 -3.64
C GLY A 200 -25.48 16.01 -3.68
N THR A 201 -25.07 16.72 -2.63
CA THR A 201 -25.02 18.20 -2.67
C THR A 201 -23.85 18.69 -3.51
N GLU A 202 -24.00 19.87 -4.08
CA GLU A 202 -22.94 20.51 -4.86
C GLU A 202 -21.87 21.07 -3.91
N PHE A 203 -20.62 20.61 -4.08
CA PHE A 203 -19.52 20.95 -3.18
C PHE A 203 -19.28 22.46 -3.09
N ALA A 204 -19.38 23.17 -4.22
CA ALA A 204 -19.21 24.63 -4.27
C ALA A 204 -20.27 25.40 -3.47
N LYS A 205 -21.50 24.87 -3.35
CA LYS A 205 -22.58 25.53 -2.59
C LYS A 205 -22.38 25.50 -1.08
N LEU A 206 -21.44 24.70 -0.58
CA LEU A 206 -21.11 24.67 0.84
C LEU A 206 -20.27 25.86 1.27
N PHE A 207 -19.58 26.51 0.33
CA PHE A 207 -18.62 27.57 0.61
C PHE A 207 -19.08 28.92 0.03
N GLU A 208 -18.65 30.01 0.66
CA GLU A 208 -18.91 31.36 0.19
C GLU A 208 -18.09 31.66 -1.08
N ASP A 209 -18.73 32.36 -2.01
CA ASP A 209 -18.10 33.19 -3.04
C ASP A 209 -17.13 32.50 -4.03
N GLN A 210 -17.42 31.26 -4.45
CA GLN A 210 -16.78 30.68 -5.63
C GLN A 210 -17.79 30.00 -6.55
N GLY A 211 -17.84 30.43 -7.81
CA GLY A 211 -18.60 29.73 -8.84
C GLY A 211 -18.09 28.30 -9.02
N ARG A 212 -18.97 27.32 -9.24
CA ARG A 212 -18.61 25.88 -9.39
C ARG A 212 -17.39 25.64 -10.28
N SER A 213 -17.34 26.32 -11.43
CA SER A 213 -16.26 26.15 -12.41
C SER A 213 -14.94 26.77 -11.95
N GLU A 214 -15.00 27.85 -11.17
CA GLU A 214 -13.83 28.58 -10.67
C GLU A 214 -13.18 27.80 -9.51
N LEU A 215 -13.97 27.36 -8.54
CA LEU A 215 -13.51 26.50 -7.44
C LEU A 215 -12.86 25.22 -7.96
N LEU A 216 -13.50 24.52 -8.92
CA LEU A 216 -12.94 23.29 -9.48
C LEU A 216 -11.65 23.55 -10.29
N ALA A 217 -11.55 24.70 -10.95
CA ALA A 217 -10.33 25.09 -11.65
C ALA A 217 -9.20 25.44 -10.67
N GLU A 218 -9.50 26.17 -9.60
CA GLU A 218 -8.54 26.50 -8.53
C GLU A 218 -8.04 25.23 -7.83
N MET A 219 -8.94 24.29 -7.52
CA MET A 219 -8.59 22.98 -6.98
C MET A 219 -7.71 22.19 -7.94
N ALA A 220 -8.01 22.19 -9.24
CA ALA A 220 -7.21 21.50 -10.25
C ALA A 220 -5.81 22.12 -10.40
N ALA A 221 -5.71 23.45 -10.35
CA ALA A 221 -4.42 24.16 -10.38
C ALA A 221 -3.59 23.86 -9.13
N SER A 222 -4.23 23.86 -7.96
CA SER A 222 -3.61 23.52 -6.67
C SER A 222 -3.05 22.09 -6.67
N ALA A 223 -3.80 21.11 -7.18
CA ALA A 223 -3.34 19.72 -7.26
C ALA A 223 -2.15 19.49 -8.22
N LEU A 224 -1.86 20.42 -9.13
CA LEU A 224 -0.73 20.36 -10.06
C LEU A 224 0.52 21.07 -9.53
N SER A 225 0.41 21.84 -8.45
CA SER A 225 1.52 22.58 -7.86
C SER A 225 2.42 21.64 -7.05
N GLU A 226 3.74 21.72 -7.24
CA GLU A 226 4.73 20.99 -6.43
C GLU A 226 4.90 21.70 -5.07
N GLY A 227 3.92 21.52 -4.17
CA GLY A 227 3.93 22.03 -2.81
C GLY A 227 2.60 21.78 -2.07
N PRO A 228 2.49 22.09 -0.76
CA PRO A 228 1.22 22.03 -0.03
C PRO A 228 0.33 23.21 -0.45
N ALA A 229 -0.08 23.23 -1.71
CA ALA A 229 -1.08 24.16 -2.19
C ALA A 229 -2.42 23.73 -1.60
N ALA A 230 -2.96 24.56 -0.71
CA ALA A 230 -4.29 24.39 -0.15
C ALA A 230 -5.18 25.52 -0.65
N VAL A 231 -6.40 25.17 -1.05
CA VAL A 231 -7.42 26.16 -1.43
C VAL A 231 -8.14 26.59 -0.17
N ARG A 232 -8.19 27.91 0.08
CA ARG A 232 -8.87 28.48 1.23
C ARG A 232 -10.37 28.55 0.95
N LEU A 233 -11.17 27.93 1.79
CA LEU A 233 -12.62 27.82 1.68
C LEU A 233 -13.28 28.45 2.91
N VAL A 234 -14.37 29.18 2.74
CA VAL A 234 -15.15 29.77 3.84
C VAL A 234 -16.52 29.11 3.86
N ASP A 235 -16.92 28.49 4.97
CA ASP A 235 -18.25 27.88 5.11
C ASP A 235 -19.36 28.92 5.06
N GLN A 236 -20.37 28.71 4.21
CA GLN A 236 -21.49 29.65 4.08
C GLN A 236 -22.34 29.77 5.36
N LYS A 237 -22.41 28.72 6.18
CA LYS A 237 -23.28 28.71 7.37
C LYS A 237 -22.57 29.15 8.64
N SER A 238 -21.32 28.77 8.81
CA SER A 238 -20.57 29.02 10.05
C SER A 238 -19.49 30.08 9.93
N SER A 239 -19.24 30.61 8.72
CA SER A 239 -18.15 31.54 8.39
C SER A 239 -16.77 31.03 8.87
N ARG A 240 -16.64 29.70 9.01
CA ARG A 240 -15.38 29.04 9.37
C ARG A 240 -14.52 28.86 8.14
N ILE A 241 -13.23 28.98 8.33
CA ILE A 241 -12.27 28.89 7.25
C ILE A 241 -11.59 27.52 7.27
N PHE A 242 -11.50 26.90 6.11
CA PHE A 242 -10.90 25.60 5.89
C PHE A 242 -9.86 25.69 4.78
N ASN A 243 -8.82 24.88 4.91
CA ASN A 243 -7.87 24.62 3.86
C ASN A 243 -8.19 23.27 3.24
N ALA A 244 -8.42 23.28 1.92
CA ALA A 244 -8.74 22.12 1.13
C ALA A 244 -7.51 21.67 0.33
N THR A 245 -7.11 20.41 0.51
CA THR A 245 -6.07 19.77 -0.29
C THR A 245 -6.73 18.79 -1.27
N PRO A 246 -6.82 19.13 -2.56
CA PRO A 246 -7.41 18.26 -3.58
C PRO A 246 -6.41 17.22 -4.11
N SER A 247 -6.90 16.01 -4.38
CA SER A 247 -6.22 14.96 -5.10
C SER A 247 -7.16 14.41 -6.17
N PHE A 248 -6.74 14.45 -7.43
CA PHE A 248 -7.55 14.00 -8.55
C PHE A 248 -7.16 12.60 -8.98
N PHE A 249 -8.17 11.77 -9.24
CA PHE A 249 -7.97 10.43 -9.77
C PHE A 249 -9.10 10.06 -10.72
N ARG A 250 -8.91 8.99 -11.48
CA ARG A 250 -9.94 8.41 -12.35
C ARG A 250 -10.32 7.04 -11.83
N ALA A 251 -11.61 6.82 -11.63
CA ALA A 251 -12.18 5.53 -11.26
C ALA A 251 -13.39 5.24 -12.16
N ALA A 252 -13.43 4.02 -12.72
CA ALA A 252 -14.52 3.55 -13.59
C ALA A 252 -14.91 4.54 -14.72
N GLY A 253 -13.92 5.19 -15.34
CA GLY A 253 -14.15 6.17 -16.42
C GLY A 253 -14.62 7.55 -15.96
N THR A 254 -14.86 7.76 -14.66
CA THR A 254 -15.24 9.05 -14.09
C THR A 254 -14.05 9.74 -13.44
N ARG A 255 -13.96 11.07 -13.59
CA ARG A 255 -12.97 11.90 -12.86
C ARG A 255 -13.54 12.22 -11.49
N THR A 256 -12.79 11.88 -10.46
CA THR A 256 -13.15 12.11 -9.07
C THR A 256 -12.06 12.91 -8.39
N MET A 257 -12.47 13.83 -7.53
CA MET A 257 -11.61 14.59 -6.66
C MET A 257 -11.80 14.10 -5.22
N LEU A 258 -10.72 13.68 -4.59
CA LEU A 258 -10.63 13.54 -3.15
C LEU A 258 -10.23 14.90 -2.57
N CYS A 259 -11.02 15.44 -1.66
CA CYS A 259 -10.72 16.69 -0.99
C CYS A 259 -10.54 16.42 0.50
N ARG A 260 -9.34 16.70 1.02
CA ARG A 260 -9.08 16.72 2.46
C ARG A 260 -9.31 18.13 2.98
N LEU A 261 -10.18 18.27 3.97
CA LEU A 261 -10.51 19.53 4.62
C LEU A 261 -9.80 19.61 5.97
N THR A 262 -9.14 20.73 6.23
CA THR A 262 -8.50 21.01 7.51
C THR A 262 -8.95 22.39 7.99
N PRO A 263 -9.48 22.55 9.21
CA PRO A 263 -9.84 23.87 9.70
C PRO A 263 -8.59 24.73 9.89
N GLU A 264 -8.66 25.99 9.47
CA GLU A 264 -7.56 26.96 9.61
C GLU A 264 -7.13 27.07 11.09
N ALA A 265 -8.09 27.05 12.01
CA ALA A 265 -7.83 27.02 13.46
C ALA A 265 -7.09 25.76 13.96
N ALA A 266 -7.16 24.61 13.28
CA ALA A 266 -6.36 23.43 13.65
C ALA A 266 -4.96 23.47 13.06
N ILE A 267 -4.78 24.11 11.91
CA ILE A 267 -3.45 24.46 11.39
C ILE A 267 -2.79 25.46 12.34
N GLU A 268 -3.56 26.46 12.80
CA GLU A 268 -3.13 27.37 13.86
C GLU A 268 -2.93 26.67 15.19
N ALA A 269 -3.76 25.71 15.61
CA ALA A 269 -3.62 24.95 16.87
C ALA A 269 -2.39 24.02 16.88
N SER A 270 -2.10 23.33 15.77
CA SER A 270 -0.82 22.64 15.54
C SER A 270 0.35 23.62 15.43
N ALA A 271 0.10 24.89 15.10
CA ALA A 271 1.04 25.99 15.22
C ALA A 271 1.00 26.70 16.60
N THR A 272 0.08 26.33 17.51
CA THR A 272 -0.15 26.98 18.81
C THR A 272 0.67 26.32 19.90
N ASP A 273 1.16 25.10 19.68
CA ASP A 273 2.43 24.76 20.31
C ASP A 273 3.52 25.45 19.46
N PRO A 274 4.13 26.55 19.94
CA PRO A 274 5.21 27.21 19.21
C PRO A 274 6.39 26.25 19.02
N LEU A 275 6.46 25.18 19.82
CA LEU A 275 7.59 24.29 19.85
C LEU A 275 7.72 23.43 18.57
N PRO A 276 6.72 22.67 18.08
CA PRO A 276 6.86 21.93 16.81
C PRO A 276 7.20 22.80 15.60
N ARG A 277 6.62 23.99 15.48
CA ARG A 277 6.93 24.93 14.39
C ARG A 277 8.35 25.50 14.54
N ALA A 278 8.74 25.92 15.74
CA ALA A 278 10.08 26.40 16.00
C ALA A 278 11.13 25.29 15.81
N LEU A 279 10.83 24.06 16.24
CA LEU A 279 11.68 22.89 16.05
C LEU A 279 11.77 22.50 14.58
N GLY A 280 10.68 22.59 13.81
CA GLY A 280 10.71 22.41 12.35
C GLY A 280 11.60 23.45 11.67
N ALA A 281 11.47 24.72 12.04
CA ALA A 281 12.34 25.79 11.54
C ALA A 281 13.80 25.61 11.95
N VAL A 282 14.08 25.17 13.19
CA VAL A 282 15.43 24.84 13.68
C VAL A 282 15.98 23.60 12.97
N PHE A 283 15.14 22.63 12.65
CA PHE A 283 15.55 21.48 11.87
C PHE A 283 15.95 21.92 10.47
N GLU A 284 15.06 22.59 9.73
CA GLU A 284 15.30 23.01 8.35
C GLU A 284 16.46 24.00 8.20
N SER A 285 16.48 25.06 9.03
CA SER A 285 17.41 26.19 8.87
C SER A 285 18.50 26.29 9.95
N GLY A 286 18.62 25.28 10.81
CA GLY A 286 19.60 25.27 11.89
C GLY A 286 21.04 25.16 11.37
N PRO A 287 22.02 25.80 12.03
CA PRO A 287 23.42 25.74 11.61
C PRO A 287 24.11 24.41 11.97
N ASP A 288 23.57 23.68 12.95
CA ASP A 288 24.06 22.36 13.34
C ASP A 288 23.35 21.29 12.49
N ALA A 289 24.08 20.25 12.09
CA ALA A 289 23.52 19.12 11.37
C ALA A 289 22.66 18.27 12.31
N ILE A 290 21.41 18.02 11.93
CA ILE A 290 20.45 17.24 12.71
C ILE A 290 19.99 16.05 11.86
N LEU A 291 20.06 14.85 12.44
CA LEU A 291 19.64 13.62 11.80
C LEU A 291 18.77 12.78 12.72
N ILE A 292 17.88 12.02 12.12
CA ILE A 292 17.08 11.00 12.79
C ILE A 292 17.40 9.66 12.12
N THR A 293 17.68 8.63 12.90
CA THR A 293 17.96 7.28 12.41
C THR A 293 17.03 6.24 13.03
N ASP A 294 16.95 5.08 12.38
CA ASP A 294 16.41 3.87 12.98
C ASP A 294 17.38 3.26 14.03
N ALA A 295 17.01 2.10 14.58
CA ALA A 295 17.77 1.41 15.62
C ALA A 295 19.14 0.87 15.13
N ASP A 296 19.29 0.64 13.83
CA ASP A 296 20.52 0.17 13.19
C ASP A 296 21.41 1.32 12.67
N GLY A 297 21.00 2.58 12.91
CA GLY A 297 21.72 3.77 12.47
C GLY A 297 21.54 4.09 10.98
N ARG A 298 20.45 3.64 10.34
CA ARG A 298 20.08 4.10 8.99
C ARG A 298 19.34 5.41 9.07
N ILE A 299 19.73 6.35 8.20
CA ILE A 299 19.19 7.71 8.19
C ILE A 299 17.72 7.67 7.72
N ALA A 300 16.81 8.09 8.60
CA ALA A 300 15.40 8.27 8.29
C ALA A 300 15.10 9.69 7.80
N SER A 301 15.80 10.69 8.35
CA SER A 301 15.70 12.09 7.93
C SER A 301 16.98 12.85 8.30
N ALA A 302 17.33 13.85 7.49
CA ALA A 302 18.44 14.76 7.73
C ALA A 302 18.04 16.18 7.31
N ASN A 303 18.65 17.18 7.94
CA ASN A 303 18.48 18.58 7.56
C ASN A 303 19.52 19.08 6.56
N GLU A 304 19.34 20.30 6.07
CA GLU A 304 20.21 20.95 5.09
C GLU A 304 21.66 21.07 5.58
N ALA A 305 21.87 21.42 6.86
CA ALA A 305 23.22 21.49 7.43
C ALA A 305 23.99 20.16 7.39
N PHE A 306 23.31 19.01 7.48
CA PHE A 306 23.99 17.71 7.29
C PHE A 306 24.38 17.46 5.84
N LEU A 307 23.52 17.87 4.90
CA LEU A 307 23.82 17.76 3.47
C LEU A 307 25.03 18.63 3.12
N ASP A 308 25.10 19.85 3.66
CA ASP A 308 26.23 20.76 3.50
C ASP A 308 27.52 20.18 4.10
N MET A 309 27.46 19.58 5.30
CA MET A 309 28.64 18.97 5.93
C MET A 309 29.15 17.72 5.20
N THR A 310 28.27 17.03 4.45
CA THR A 310 28.61 15.79 3.73
C THR A 310 28.73 15.96 2.21
N ASP A 311 28.59 17.19 1.72
CA ASP A 311 28.52 17.53 0.28
C ASP A 311 27.43 16.74 -0.48
N ALA A 312 26.33 16.39 0.18
CA ALA A 312 25.25 15.61 -0.44
C ALA A 312 24.28 16.52 -1.24
N ALA A 313 23.98 16.14 -2.48
CA ALA A 313 23.18 16.98 -3.38
C ALA A 313 21.70 17.18 -2.96
N HIS A 314 21.09 16.22 -2.28
CA HIS A 314 19.68 16.29 -1.83
C HIS A 314 19.38 15.16 -0.81
N ASN A 315 18.33 15.31 0.00
CA ASN A 315 17.95 14.35 1.05
C ASN A 315 17.78 12.90 0.56
N ALA A 316 17.24 12.70 -0.64
CA ALA A 316 17.11 11.36 -1.23
C ALA A 316 18.45 10.63 -1.46
N ALA A 317 19.58 11.33 -1.42
CA ALA A 317 20.91 10.73 -1.54
C ALA A 317 21.44 10.16 -0.21
N VAL A 318 20.92 10.64 0.93
CA VAL A 318 21.37 10.23 2.27
C VAL A 318 20.35 9.33 2.98
N GLU A 319 19.05 9.48 2.67
CA GLU A 319 17.98 8.66 3.26
C GLU A 319 18.19 7.15 2.98
N GLY A 320 18.00 6.33 4.01
CA GLY A 320 18.17 4.89 3.99
C GLY A 320 19.61 4.38 4.05
N ARG A 321 20.62 5.26 3.88
CA ARG A 321 22.04 4.91 4.04
C ARG A 321 22.43 4.81 5.51
N SER A 322 23.52 4.11 5.79
CA SER A 322 24.02 4.01 7.16
C SER A 322 24.79 5.27 7.52
N LEU A 323 24.58 5.80 8.72
CA LEU A 323 25.40 6.89 9.25
C LEU A 323 26.89 6.50 9.32
N ALA A 324 27.20 5.21 9.43
CA ALA A 324 28.57 4.70 9.39
C ALA A 324 29.31 5.11 8.10
N ASP A 325 28.63 5.25 6.97
CA ASP A 325 29.27 5.61 5.69
C ASP A 325 29.88 7.03 5.73
N TYR A 326 29.39 7.88 6.64
CA TYR A 326 29.79 9.28 6.80
C TYR A 326 30.74 9.49 7.99
N LEU A 327 31.09 8.45 8.74
CA LEU A 327 32.01 8.52 9.88
C LEU A 327 33.41 8.02 9.48
N ASP A 328 34.46 8.67 10.01
CA ASP A 328 35.84 8.31 9.65
C ASP A 328 36.18 6.84 9.99
N ARG A 329 35.81 6.40 11.19
CA ARG A 329 36.00 5.00 11.64
C ARG A 329 34.80 4.11 11.34
N GLY A 330 33.87 4.59 10.53
CA GLY A 330 32.72 3.83 10.04
C GLY A 330 31.83 3.26 11.14
N SER A 331 31.60 1.95 11.06
CA SER A 331 30.72 1.21 11.97
C SER A 331 31.23 1.16 13.42
N VAL A 332 32.53 1.36 13.66
CA VAL A 332 33.09 1.39 15.01
C VAL A 332 32.55 2.59 15.79
N ASP A 333 32.59 3.78 15.19
CA ASP A 333 32.08 5.00 15.83
C ASP A 333 30.56 4.93 15.98
N LEU A 334 29.84 4.44 14.96
CA LEU A 334 28.39 4.27 15.03
C LEU A 334 27.98 3.36 16.20
N ASN A 335 28.62 2.19 16.34
CA ASN A 335 28.29 1.26 17.42
C ASN A 335 28.56 1.85 18.80
N VAL A 336 29.65 2.60 18.97
CA VAL A 336 29.95 3.27 20.25
C VAL A 336 28.90 4.33 20.57
N LEU A 337 28.42 5.09 19.58
CA LEU A 337 27.36 6.09 19.74
C LEU A 337 26.02 5.45 20.11
N LEU A 338 25.65 4.33 19.46
CA LEU A 338 24.40 3.61 19.73
C LEU A 338 24.43 2.90 21.09
N ASP A 339 25.49 2.13 21.38
CA ASP A 339 25.64 1.41 22.66
C ASP A 339 25.74 2.37 23.85
N GLY A 340 26.49 3.45 23.70
CA GLY A 340 26.64 4.48 24.73
C GLY A 340 25.31 5.13 25.06
N THR A 341 24.50 5.43 24.05
CA THR A 341 23.17 6.04 24.20
C THR A 341 22.16 5.05 24.77
N GLY A 342 22.18 3.79 24.34
CA GLY A 342 21.30 2.74 24.86
C GLY A 342 21.52 2.44 26.35
N ARG A 343 22.76 2.59 26.86
CA ARG A 343 23.09 2.35 28.28
C ARG A 343 22.90 3.58 29.17
N SER A 344 23.30 4.77 28.70
CA SER A 344 23.31 5.99 29.52
C SER A 344 22.10 6.90 29.27
N GLY A 345 21.22 6.54 28.33
CA GLY A 345 20.05 7.30 27.93
C GLY A 345 20.35 8.52 27.05
N ARG A 346 21.57 9.09 27.05
CA ARG A 346 22.01 10.18 26.14
C ARG A 346 23.54 10.20 26.04
N THR A 347 24.09 10.49 24.87
CA THR A 347 25.52 10.76 24.68
C THR A 347 25.73 12.25 24.45
N ARG A 348 26.48 12.93 25.35
CA ARG A 348 26.58 14.40 25.35
C ARG A 348 27.59 14.96 24.34
N ILE A 349 28.78 14.38 24.25
CA ILE A 349 29.84 14.84 23.35
C ILE A 349 30.67 13.63 22.94
N TYR A 350 30.72 13.35 21.64
CA TYR A 350 31.59 12.36 21.03
C TYR A 350 32.36 13.01 19.88
N ASN A 351 33.68 13.11 20.03
CA ASN A 351 34.53 13.76 19.04
C ASN A 351 34.94 12.75 17.98
N THR A 352 34.66 13.05 16.71
CA THR A 352 35.08 12.24 15.57
C THR A 352 35.28 13.12 14.33
N LYS A 353 35.48 12.52 13.16
CA LYS A 353 35.55 13.20 11.88
C LYS A 353 34.45 12.69 10.97
N LEU A 354 33.83 13.62 10.25
CA LEU A 354 32.82 13.35 9.25
C LEU A 354 33.48 13.28 7.87
N LYS A 355 33.03 12.37 7.02
CA LYS A 355 33.46 12.21 5.62
C LYS A 355 32.46 12.87 4.67
N GLY A 356 32.93 13.79 3.86
CA GLY A 356 32.19 14.34 2.72
C GLY A 356 32.25 13.45 1.47
N GLN A 357 31.38 13.71 0.50
CA GLN A 357 31.31 12.97 -0.77
C GLN A 357 32.61 13.07 -1.61
N PHE A 358 33.41 14.10 -1.39
CA PHE A 358 34.69 14.35 -2.06
C PHE A 358 35.93 14.00 -1.21
N GLU A 359 35.81 13.04 -0.27
CA GLU A 359 36.89 12.57 0.63
C GLU A 359 37.47 13.64 1.59
N GLY A 360 36.82 14.79 1.73
CA GLY A 360 37.12 15.76 2.79
C GLY A 360 36.78 15.21 4.16
N LEU A 361 37.67 15.42 5.15
CA LEU A 361 37.45 15.06 6.55
C LEU A 361 37.26 16.33 7.38
N SER A 362 36.09 16.46 8.01
CA SER A 362 35.76 17.60 8.88
C SER A 362 35.68 17.15 10.34
N ALA A 363 36.38 17.83 11.25
CA ALA A 363 36.33 17.50 12.67
C ALA A 363 34.98 17.92 13.30
N VAL A 364 34.26 16.98 13.90
CA VAL A 364 32.91 17.19 14.43
C VAL A 364 32.71 16.66 15.85
N ASN A 365 31.79 17.30 16.57
CA ASN A 365 31.27 16.82 17.84
C ASN A 365 29.84 16.32 17.64
N ILE A 366 29.60 15.08 18.05
CA ILE A 366 28.30 14.41 17.91
C ILE A 366 27.65 14.27 19.28
N SER A 367 26.38 14.66 19.36
CA SER A 367 25.49 14.43 20.50
C SER A 367 24.36 13.51 20.05
N VAL A 368 23.97 12.55 20.90
CA VAL A 368 22.94 11.55 20.55
C VAL A 368 21.90 11.46 21.65
N THR A 369 20.63 11.45 21.26
CA THR A 369 19.49 11.30 22.16
C THR A 369 18.55 10.23 21.60
N PRO A 370 18.06 9.27 22.40
CA PRO A 370 17.07 8.31 21.97
C PRO A 370 15.73 9.03 21.78
N VAL A 371 15.00 8.63 20.75
CA VAL A 371 13.66 9.14 20.46
C VAL A 371 12.67 8.01 20.79
N GLU A 372 11.73 8.30 21.69
CA GLU A 372 10.70 7.35 22.09
C GLU A 372 9.41 7.64 21.32
N GLY A 373 8.74 6.60 20.83
CA GLY A 373 7.36 6.70 20.30
C GLY A 373 7.17 6.40 18.81
N ASP A 374 8.23 6.28 18.01
CA ASP A 374 8.15 5.87 16.60
C ASP A 374 9.17 4.74 16.28
N PRO A 375 8.74 3.57 15.78
CA PRO A 375 9.65 2.49 15.39
C PRO A 375 10.63 2.86 14.25
N LYS A 376 10.37 3.93 13.49
CA LYS A 376 11.27 4.42 12.43
C LYS A 376 12.27 5.49 12.91
N ALA A 377 12.11 6.01 14.12
CA ALA A 377 12.97 7.04 14.71
C ALA A 377 13.42 6.60 16.10
N ALA A 378 14.56 5.91 16.15
CA ALA A 378 15.13 5.41 17.41
C ALA A 378 16.12 6.38 18.03
N PHE A 379 16.88 7.12 17.20
CA PHE A 379 17.93 8.02 17.67
C PHE A 379 17.95 9.34 16.89
N ALA A 380 18.16 10.44 17.61
CA ALA A 380 18.41 11.77 17.05
C ALA A 380 19.87 12.18 17.31
N PHE A 381 20.56 12.57 16.25
CA PHE A 381 21.94 13.03 16.25
C PHE A 381 21.98 14.53 16.00
N VAL A 382 22.80 15.23 16.79
CA VAL A 382 23.18 16.63 16.54
C VAL A 382 24.68 16.65 16.33
N ILE A 383 25.11 17.02 15.13
CA ILE A 383 26.50 17.04 14.69
C ILE A 383 26.90 18.50 14.51
N ARG A 384 27.92 18.92 15.26
CA ARG A 384 28.46 20.27 15.21
C ARG A 384 29.88 20.25 14.67
N SER A 385 30.15 21.06 13.64
CA SER A 385 31.53 21.28 13.19
C SER A 385 32.35 21.96 14.28
N THR A 386 33.55 21.44 14.52
CA THR A 386 34.54 22.06 15.42
C THR A 386 35.50 22.99 14.69
N GLU A 387 35.40 23.03 13.37
CA GLU A 387 36.22 23.89 12.52
C GLU A 387 35.54 25.25 12.42
N THR A 388 36.22 26.30 12.88
CA THR A 388 35.79 27.67 12.67
C THR A 388 35.93 28.01 11.19
N HIS A 389 34.82 28.02 10.44
CA HIS A 389 34.79 28.53 9.08
C HIS A 389 35.08 30.05 9.08
N HIS A 390 36.35 30.43 9.04
CA HIS A 390 36.76 31.60 8.27
C HIS A 390 36.69 31.17 6.81
N LYS A 391 35.65 31.60 6.09
CA LYS A 391 35.60 31.51 4.64
C LYS A 391 36.76 32.34 4.07
N SER A 392 37.88 31.69 3.79
CA SER A 392 38.95 32.23 2.97
C SER A 392 38.62 31.96 1.51
N ASP A 393 38.07 32.97 0.84
CA ASP A 393 38.21 33.15 -0.61
C ASP A 393 38.01 34.63 -0.95
N ALA A 394 39.14 35.35 -1.13
CA ALA A 394 39.34 36.39 -2.14
C ALA A 394 40.63 37.19 -1.85
N GLU A 395 41.62 37.10 -2.75
CA GLU A 395 42.64 38.13 -2.95
C GLU A 395 42.00 39.40 -3.59
N PRO A 396 42.67 40.57 -3.55
CA PRO A 396 42.18 41.72 -2.80
C PRO A 396 41.50 42.76 -3.69
N HIS A 397 40.28 43.17 -3.32
CA HIS A 397 39.76 44.48 -3.69
C HIS A 397 39.18 45.20 -2.49
N ALA A 398 39.59 46.47 -2.41
CA ALA A 398 39.28 47.42 -1.36
C ALA A 398 37.78 47.72 -1.31
N GLU A 399 37.37 48.22 -0.13
CA GLU A 399 35.99 48.58 0.24
C GLU A 399 35.16 47.35 0.61
N SER A 400 34.98 47.03 1.89
CA SER A 400 34.17 47.83 2.81
C SER A 400 34.62 47.65 4.27
N ALA A 401 35.32 48.65 4.80
CA ALA A 401 35.56 48.84 6.23
C ALA A 401 34.36 49.52 6.91
N GLN A 402 33.16 48.95 6.78
CA GLN A 402 31.93 49.53 7.35
C GLN A 402 30.96 48.46 7.87
N SER A 403 31.39 47.68 8.88
CA SER A 403 30.48 47.05 9.86
C SER A 403 31.24 46.34 11.00
N ALA A 404 32.24 47.02 11.56
CA ALA A 404 32.89 46.57 12.80
C ALA A 404 33.43 47.75 13.62
N VAL A 405 32.80 48.93 13.50
CA VAL A 405 33.21 50.15 14.23
C VAL A 405 32.30 50.47 15.42
N ASP A 406 31.15 49.80 15.56
CA ASP A 406 30.20 50.15 16.64
C ASP A 406 30.34 49.35 17.94
N LEU A 407 31.35 48.48 18.08
CA LEU A 407 31.59 47.72 19.33
C LEU A 407 33.07 47.58 19.74
N VAL A 408 33.91 48.56 19.40
CA VAL A 408 35.28 48.66 19.93
C VAL A 408 35.50 50.08 20.44
N GLY A 409 35.34 50.30 21.74
CA GLY A 409 35.29 51.67 22.26
C GLY A 409 35.77 51.93 23.69
N ASN A 410 36.23 50.94 24.47
CA ASN A 410 36.74 51.23 25.83
C ASN A 410 37.94 50.41 26.29
N ALA A 411 38.46 49.47 25.49
CA ALA A 411 39.67 48.73 25.84
C ALA A 411 40.36 48.22 24.57
N SER A 412 41.68 48.33 24.53
CA SER A 412 42.52 47.72 23.51
C SER A 412 42.44 46.20 23.62
N LEU A 413 42.61 45.47 22.49
CA LEU A 413 42.62 44.00 22.48
C LEU A 413 43.62 43.41 23.50
N LYS A 414 44.72 44.15 23.75
CA LYS A 414 45.74 43.82 24.74
C LYS A 414 45.21 43.90 26.17
N GLU A 415 44.34 44.85 26.48
CA GLU A 415 43.67 44.99 27.79
C GLU A 415 42.62 43.91 27.97
N ILE A 416 41.81 43.61 26.95
CA ILE A 416 40.77 42.56 27.02
C ILE A 416 41.42 41.19 27.29
N VAL A 417 42.51 40.87 26.60
CA VAL A 417 43.25 39.61 26.79
C VAL A 417 43.95 39.59 28.15
N ALA A 418 44.51 40.71 28.61
CA ALA A 418 45.11 40.78 29.94
C ALA A 418 44.06 40.59 31.06
N ASP A 419 42.89 41.21 30.92
CA ASP A 419 41.79 41.11 31.89
C ASP A 419 41.21 39.69 31.92
N THR A 420 41.00 39.05 30.76
CA THR A 420 40.54 37.65 30.73
C THR A 420 41.58 36.69 31.32
N THR A 421 42.87 36.93 31.07
CA THR A 421 43.95 36.13 31.66
C THR A 421 43.97 36.29 33.18
N ASP A 422 43.81 37.51 33.70
CA ASP A 422 43.78 37.79 35.14
C ASP A 422 42.57 37.16 35.84
N VAL A 423 41.40 37.12 35.19
CA VAL A 423 40.20 36.43 35.70
C VAL A 423 40.42 34.92 35.77
N ILE A 424 40.97 34.31 34.72
CA ILE A 424 41.25 32.87 34.69
C ILE A 424 42.31 32.50 35.75
N GLU A 425 43.40 33.27 35.85
CA GLU A 425 44.45 33.03 36.85
C GLU A 425 43.89 33.10 38.27
N LYS A 426 43.01 34.07 38.56
CA LYS A 426 42.38 34.19 39.88
C LYS A 426 41.54 32.96 40.23
N ILE A 427 40.68 32.50 39.32
CA ILE A 427 39.82 31.32 39.52
C ILE A 427 40.67 30.08 39.77
N CYS A 428 41.69 29.84 38.94
CA CYS A 428 42.57 28.67 39.12
C CYS A 428 43.30 28.68 40.47
N ILE A 429 43.74 29.86 40.95
CA ILE A 429 44.39 29.99 42.26
C ILE A 429 43.41 29.77 43.41
N GLU A 430 42.19 30.32 43.32
CA GLU A 430 41.13 30.10 44.31
C GLU A 430 40.76 28.61 44.41
N THR A 431 40.52 27.95 43.28
CA THR A 431 40.16 26.52 43.25
C THR A 431 41.28 25.64 43.78
N ALA A 432 42.55 25.95 43.50
CA ALA A 432 43.69 25.20 44.03
C ALA A 432 43.83 25.35 45.55
N ILE A 433 43.51 26.52 46.11
CA ILE A 433 43.51 26.73 47.57
C ILE A 433 42.36 25.98 48.25
N GLU A 434 41.17 25.98 47.66
CA GLU A 434 40.01 25.25 48.17
C GLU A 434 40.25 23.73 48.17
N LEU A 435 40.74 23.18 47.04
CA LEU A 435 41.02 21.75 46.90
C LEU A 435 42.12 21.25 47.83
N THR A 436 43.05 22.12 48.22
CA THR A 436 44.15 21.78 49.14
C THR A 436 43.90 22.18 50.59
N ALA A 437 42.65 22.56 50.92
CA ALA A 437 42.23 22.98 52.26
C ALA A 437 43.17 24.06 52.84
N ASN A 438 43.48 25.07 52.04
CA ASN A 438 44.38 26.19 52.39
C ASN A 438 45.86 25.80 52.62
N ASN A 439 46.29 24.61 52.19
CA ASN A 439 47.69 24.23 52.17
C ASN A 439 48.43 24.85 50.97
N ARG A 440 49.01 26.03 51.20
CA ARG A 440 49.71 26.83 50.18
C ARG A 440 50.88 26.10 49.51
N VAL A 441 51.49 25.11 50.15
CA VAL A 441 52.58 24.33 49.56
C VAL A 441 52.01 23.37 48.52
N ALA A 442 50.95 22.64 48.86
CA ALA A 442 50.26 21.74 47.94
C ALA A 442 49.59 22.51 46.78
N ALA A 443 49.02 23.68 47.05
CA ALA A 443 48.43 24.53 46.01
C ALA A 443 49.47 25.01 44.98
N ALA A 444 50.68 25.37 45.43
CA ALA A 444 51.77 25.77 44.55
C ALA A 444 52.24 24.62 43.65
N GLU A 445 52.33 23.40 44.20
CA GLU A 445 52.68 22.19 43.46
C GLU A 445 51.59 21.82 42.44
N MET A 446 50.30 21.90 42.81
CA MET A 446 49.18 21.64 41.89
C MET A 446 49.13 22.62 40.72
N LEU A 447 49.53 23.88 40.93
CA LEU A 447 49.56 24.92 39.89
C LEU A 447 50.88 24.96 39.10
N GLY A 448 51.87 24.13 39.46
CA GLY A 448 53.19 24.16 38.83
C GLY A 448 53.97 25.47 39.07
N LEU A 449 53.66 26.19 40.15
CA LEU A 449 54.27 27.49 40.47
C LEU A 449 55.28 27.35 41.62
N SER A 450 56.30 28.21 41.63
CA SER A 450 57.13 28.35 42.82
C SER A 450 56.33 28.98 43.96
N ARG A 451 56.66 28.62 45.21
CA ARG A 451 55.98 29.18 46.40
C ARG A 451 56.01 30.70 46.40
N GLN A 452 57.14 31.29 46.02
CA GLN A 452 57.31 32.75 45.92
C GLN A 452 56.39 33.36 44.86
N SER A 453 56.24 32.71 43.70
CA SER A 453 55.33 33.17 42.63
C SER A 453 53.86 33.12 43.07
N LEU A 454 53.47 32.05 43.77
CA LEU A 454 52.12 31.93 44.33
C LEU A 454 51.81 33.07 45.32
N TYR A 455 52.73 33.41 46.23
CA TYR A 455 52.54 34.52 47.18
C TYR A 455 52.36 35.88 46.48
N VAL A 456 53.10 36.13 45.39
CA VAL A 456 52.96 37.36 44.60
C VAL A 456 51.59 37.42 43.92
N LYS A 457 51.13 36.31 43.33
CA LYS A 457 49.81 36.25 42.68
C LYS A 457 48.66 36.36 43.68
N LEU A 458 48.76 35.72 44.85
CA LEU A 458 47.78 35.87 45.93
C LEU A 458 47.66 37.31 46.41
N ARG A 459 48.77 38.05 46.44
CA ARG A 459 48.77 39.48 46.75
C ARG A 459 48.18 40.32 45.62
N LYS A 460 48.52 40.01 44.36
CA LYS A 460 47.99 40.69 43.17
C LYS A 460 46.46 40.60 43.10
N TYR A 461 45.89 39.44 43.41
CA TYR A 461 44.44 39.18 43.32
C TYR A 461 43.67 39.37 44.65
N GLY A 462 44.32 39.86 45.71
CA GLY A 462 43.67 40.19 46.98
C GLY A 462 43.20 38.99 47.82
N LEU A 463 43.79 37.80 47.62
CA LEU A 463 43.36 36.54 48.26
C LEU A 463 44.04 36.26 49.61
N LEU A 464 44.89 37.18 50.09
CA LEU A 464 45.59 37.06 51.38
C LEU A 464 44.71 37.41 52.59
N SER A 465 43.64 38.21 52.42
CA SER A 465 42.83 38.72 53.52
C SER A 465 41.63 37.85 53.89
N ARG A 466 41.23 36.90 53.03
CA ARG A 466 40.11 35.97 53.30
C ARG A 466 40.43 34.82 54.27
N SER A 467 41.66 34.74 54.78
CA SER A 467 42.13 33.66 55.66
C SER A 467 42.21 34.02 57.14
N ASN A 468 41.68 35.19 57.56
CA ASN A 468 41.69 35.64 58.96
C ASN A 468 40.30 35.87 59.58
N GLU A 469 39.21 35.51 58.89
CA GLU A 469 37.87 35.38 59.48
C GLU A 469 37.35 33.97 59.19
N GLY A 470 37.38 33.11 60.20
CA GLY A 470 36.97 31.70 60.12
C GLY A 470 37.97 30.78 60.79
#